data_AF-A0A953NVG6-F1
#
_entry.id   AF-A0A953NVG6-F1
#
_cell.length_a   1.000
_cell.length_b   1.000
_cell.length_c   1.000
_cell.angle_alpha   90.00
_cell.angle_beta   90.00
_cell.angle_gamma   90.00
#
_symmetry.space_group_name_H-M   'P 1'
#
loop_
_entity.id
_entity.type
_entity.pdbx_description
1 polymer ?
#
loop_
_entity_poly.entity_id
_entity_poly.type
_entity_poly.pdbx_seq_one_letter_code
_entity_poly.pdbx_strand_id
1 'polypeptide(L)' 'MKKKYLRRVSAGVYASLQGRVFVDMREFLAEYGIPDNPEARLAVMSQVRQELGEVNIELLEEESD' A
#
# COMPACT_ATOMS: atom_id res chain seq x y z
N MET A 1 2.83 11.24 -4.31
CA MET A 1 1.75 11.93 -3.57
C MET A 1 2.11 11.92 -2.08
N LYS A 2 2.13 13.05 -1.38
CA LYS A 2 2.62 13.09 0.02
C LYS A 2 1.63 12.40 0.97
N LYS A 3 2.11 11.47 1.81
CA LYS A 3 1.32 10.71 2.80
C LYS A 3 0.37 11.57 3.66
N LYS A 4 0.74 12.82 3.94
CA LYS A 4 -0.07 13.79 4.71
C LYS A 4 -1.45 14.13 4.10
N TYR A 5 -1.66 13.85 2.81
CA TYR A 5 -2.94 14.06 2.13
C TYR A 5 -3.79 12.79 2.04
N LEU A 6 -3.35 11.72 2.69
CA LEU A 6 -4.06 10.45 2.73
C LEU A 6 -4.56 10.18 4.14
N ARG A 7 -5.77 9.63 4.23
CA ARG A 7 -6.34 9.14 5.48
C ARG A 7 -5.89 7.70 5.68
N ARG A 8 -5.28 7.41 6.83
CA ARG A 8 -4.95 6.02 7.20
C ARG A 8 -6.25 5.24 7.44
N VAL A 9 -6.36 4.07 6.80
CA VAL A 9 -7.47 3.12 6.95
C VAL A 9 -7.06 1.99 7.89
N SER A 10 -5.88 1.42 7.67
CA SER A 10 -5.22 0.43 8.52
C SER A 10 -3.69 0.60 8.43
N ALA A 11 -2.91 -0.27 9.07
CA ALA A 11 -1.46 -0.21 8.95
C ALA A 11 -1.01 -0.42 7.50
N GLY A 12 -0.23 0.52 6.98
CA GLY A 12 0.23 0.51 5.59
C GLY A 12 -0.85 0.73 4.53
N VAL A 13 -2.14 0.91 4.89
CA VAL A 13 -3.22 1.17 3.93
C VAL A 13 -3.80 2.55 4.12
N TYR A 14 -3.85 3.29 3.02
CA TYR A 14 -4.21 4.70 2.99
C TYR A 14 -5.25 4.96 1.91
N ALA A 15 -6.18 5.89 2.16
CA ALA A 15 -7.17 6.30 1.17
C ALA A 15 -7.09 7.81 0.91
N SER A 16 -7.23 8.21 -0.35
CA SER A 16 -7.41 9.62 -0.71
C SER A 16 -8.89 10.03 -0.62
N LEU A 17 -9.13 11.34 -0.55
CA LEU A 17 -10.48 11.92 -0.62
C LEU A 17 -11.21 11.60 -1.95
N GLN A 18 -10.47 11.19 -2.98
CA GLN A 18 -11.01 10.81 -4.30
C GLN A 18 -11.36 9.32 -4.39
N GLY A 19 -11.29 8.57 -3.27
CA GLY A 19 -11.61 7.15 -3.23
C GLY A 19 -10.50 6.24 -3.79
N ARG A 20 -9.27 6.73 -3.93
CA ARG A 20 -8.12 5.88 -4.32
C ARG A 20 -7.48 5.26 -3.09
N VAL A 21 -7.04 4.01 -3.21
CA VAL A 21 -6.35 3.26 -2.15
C VAL A 21 -4.87 3.17 -2.48
N PHE A 22 -4.03 3.45 -1.49
CA PHE A 22 -2.58 3.41 -1.56
C PHE A 22 -2.09 2.43 -0.50
N VAL A 23 -1.08 1.65 -0.86
CA VAL A 23 -0.45 0.70 0.06
C VAL A 23 1.01 1.09 0.22
N ASP A 24 1.39 1.44 1.44
CA ASP A 24 2.79 1.45 1.86
C ASP A 24 3.18 0.01 2.19
N MET A 25 3.87 -0.63 1.26
CA MET A 25 4.29 -2.02 1.41
C MET A 25 5.20 -2.25 2.60
N ARG A 26 6.08 -1.30 2.92
CA ARG A 26 7.03 -1.48 4.02
C ARG A 26 6.28 -1.48 5.34
N GLU A 27 5.37 -0.53 5.53
CA GLU A 27 4.55 -0.47 6.74
C GLU A 27 3.57 -1.64 6.83
N PHE A 28 2.94 -2.01 5.70
CA PHE A 28 2.02 -3.14 5.65
C PHE A 28 2.72 -4.44 6.02
N LEU A 29 3.87 -4.75 5.40
CA LEU A 29 4.61 -5.98 5.68
C LEU A 29 5.17 -6.00 7.11
N ALA A 30 5.62 -4.85 7.63
CA ALA A 30 6.11 -4.72 9.00
C ALA A 30 5.02 -5.03 10.04
N GLU A 31 3.78 -4.63 9.82
CA GLU A 31 2.64 -4.94 10.70
C GLU A 31 2.46 -6.46 10.88
N TYR A 32 2.66 -7.24 9.81
CA TYR A 32 2.53 -8.70 9.82
C TYR A 32 3.83 -9.45 10.10
N GLY A 33 4.92 -8.75 10.41
CA GLY A 33 6.24 -9.36 10.62
C GLY A 33 6.82 -10.02 9.37
N ILE A 34 6.36 -9.63 8.18
CA ILE A 34 6.82 -10.20 6.90
C ILE A 34 8.03 -9.39 6.43
N PRO A 35 9.15 -10.05 6.04
CA PRO A 35 10.30 -9.35 5.47
C PRO A 35 9.92 -8.60 4.19
N ASP A 36 10.35 -7.34 4.08
CA ASP A 36 10.15 -6.53 2.88
C ASP A 36 11.05 -7.02 1.74
N ASN A 37 10.54 -7.96 0.95
CA ASN A 37 11.21 -8.55 -0.20
C ASN A 37 10.29 -8.56 -1.45
N PRO A 38 10.85 -8.71 -2.66
CA PRO A 38 10.07 -8.63 -3.89
C PRO A 38 8.92 -9.66 -3.97
N GLU A 39 9.13 -10.86 -3.42
CA GLU A 39 8.15 -11.94 -3.43
C GLU A 39 6.94 -11.61 -2.53
N ALA A 40 7.20 -11.10 -1.32
CA ALA A 40 6.17 -10.65 -0.39
C ALA A 40 5.37 -9.49 -0.98
N ARG A 41 6.03 -8.51 -1.60
CA ARG A 41 5.36 -7.39 -2.29
C ARG A 41 4.45 -7.89 -3.42
N LEU A 42 4.92 -8.84 -4.23
CA LEU A 42 4.14 -9.43 -5.32
C LEU A 42 2.93 -10.21 -4.79
N ALA A 43 3.10 -10.99 -3.73
CA ALA A 43 2.01 -11.73 -3.10
C ALA A 43 0.90 -10.80 -2.59
N VAL A 44 1.28 -9.74 -1.86
CA VAL A 44 0.33 -8.72 -1.38
C VAL A 44 -0.37 -8.04 -2.56
N MET A 45 0.36 -7.59 -3.59
CA MET A 45 -0.25 -6.98 -4.77
C MET A 45 -1.23 -7.91 -5.49
N SER A 46 -0.87 -9.19 -5.62
CA SER A 46 -1.71 -10.21 -6.26
C SER A 46 -3.01 -10.39 -5.48
N GLN A 47 -2.92 -10.53 -4.16
CA GLN A 47 -4.08 -10.69 -3.29
C GLN A 47 -4.99 -9.46 -3.31
N VAL A 48 -4.42 -8.25 -3.20
CA VAL A 48 -5.22 -7.01 -3.23
C VAL A 48 -5.95 -6.85 -4.56
N ARG A 49 -5.32 -7.21 -5.69
CA ARG A 49 -5.99 -7.21 -7.01
C ARG A 49 -7.12 -8.25 -7.09
N GLN A 50 -6.96 -9.42 -6.48
CA GLN A 50 -8.01 -10.45 -6.46
C GLN A 50 -9.20 -10.02 -5.60
N GLU A 51 -8.96 -9.45 -4.42
CA GLU A 51 -10.02 -9.11 -3.47
C GLU A 51 -10.78 -7.83 -3.83
N LEU A 52 -10.08 -6.83 -4.38
CA LEU A 52 -10.69 -5.52 -4.65
C LEU A 52 -10.95 -5.26 -6.15
N GLY A 53 -10.54 -6.16 -7.04
CA GLY A 53 -10.61 -5.97 -8.50
C GLY A 53 -9.49 -5.05 -9.02
N GLU A 54 -9.71 -4.42 -10.18
CA GLU A 54 -8.78 -3.42 -10.75
C GLU A 54 -8.81 -2.11 -9.94
N VAL A 55 -8.41 -2.16 -8.67
CA VAL A 55 -8.10 -0.95 -7.93
C VAL A 55 -6.76 -0.43 -8.44
N ASN A 56 -6.71 0.85 -8.77
CA ASN A 56 -5.48 1.56 -9.06
C ASN A 56 -4.65 1.66 -7.76
N ILE A 57 -3.91 0.61 -7.43
CA ILE A 57 -2.94 0.60 -6.33
C ILE A 57 -1.72 1.38 -6.80
N GLU A 58 -1.58 2.60 -6.33
CA GLU A 58 -0.37 3.38 -6.50
C GLU A 58 0.57 3.09 -5.32
N LEU A 59 1.78 2.62 -5.62
CA LEU A 59 2.85 2.48 -4.64
C LEU A 59 3.26 3.86 -4.16
N LEU A 60 3.25 4.07 -2.86
CA LEU A 60 3.85 5.25 -2.26
C LEU A 60 5.37 5.09 -2.34
N GLU A 61 5.97 5.62 -3.40
CA GLU A 61 7.42 5.81 -3.45
C GLU A 61 7.82 6.86 -2.39
N GLU A 62 8.80 6.52 -1.55
CA GLU A 62 9.46 7.52 -0.73
C GLU A 62 10.14 8.52 -1.69
N GLU A 63 9.75 9.79 -1.63
CA GLU A 63 10.59 10.85 -2.19
C GLU A 63 11.91 10.79 -1.40
N SER A 64 12.98 10.31 -2.05
CA SER A 64 14.35 10.55 -1.59
C SER A 64 14.62 12.05 -1.72
N ASP A 65 14.79 12.73 -0.58
CA ASP A 65 15.43 14.05 -0.48
C ASP A 65 16.93 13.93 -0.78
#